data_AF-A0A967LX42-F1
#
_entry.id   AF-A0A967LX42-F1
#
_cell.length_a   1.000
_cell.length_b   1.000
_cell.length_c   1.000
_cell.angle_alpha   90.00
_cell.angle_beta   90.00
_cell.angle_gamma   90.00
#
_symmetry.space_group_name_H-M   'P 1'
#
loop_
_entity.id
_entity.type
_entity.pdbx_description
1 polymer ?
#
loop_
_entity_poly.entity_id
_entity_poly.type
_entity_poly.pdbx_seq_one_letter_code
_entity_poly.pdbx_strand_id
1 'polypeptide(L)' 'MKTRKDEKVRAKEIGVPICIWSEAGVVSSRSCTRRLECERCLFDQNMMDFYAYNITPLPAVPTAA' A
#
# COMPACT_ATOMS: atom_id res chain seq x y z
N MET A 1 7.09 -33.01 -38.84
CA MET A 1 7.64 -31.79 -38.20
C MET A 1 6.51 -30.80 -37.96
N LYS A 2 6.16 -30.48 -36.71
CA LYS A 2 5.29 -29.35 -36.38
C LYS A 2 5.94 -28.57 -35.24
N THR A 3 6.08 -27.28 -35.45
CA THR A 3 7.03 -26.35 -34.85
C THR A 3 6.67 -25.97 -33.42
N ARG A 4 7.59 -26.21 -32.49
CA ARG A 4 7.51 -25.93 -31.04
C ARG A 4 7.69 -24.43 -30.67
N LYS A 5 7.13 -23.46 -31.43
CA LYS A 5 7.57 -22.05 -31.28
C LYS A 5 6.54 -21.01 -30.80
N ASP A 6 5.29 -21.40 -30.51
CA ASP A 6 4.23 -20.46 -30.14
C ASP A 6 3.80 -20.49 -28.66
N GLU A 7 4.56 -21.14 -27.78
CA GLU A 7 4.33 -21.09 -26.33
C GLU A 7 5.12 -19.93 -25.68
N LYS A 8 4.95 -18.71 -26.20
CA LYS A 8 5.34 -17.49 -25.49
C LYS A 8 4.09 -16.74 -25.11
N VAL A 9 3.20 -17.40 -24.37
CA VAL A 9 2.03 -16.76 -23.76
C VAL A 9 2.53 -15.84 -22.66
N ARG A 10 2.79 -14.59 -23.05
CA ARG A 10 2.42 -13.35 -22.34
C ARG A 10 2.31 -13.48 -20.82
N ALA A 11 3.41 -13.77 -20.14
CA ALA A 11 3.59 -13.44 -18.71
C ALA A 11 3.88 -11.94 -18.61
N LYS A 12 2.93 -11.11 -19.05
CA LYS A 12 3.03 -9.66 -18.93
C LYS A 12 2.24 -9.24 -17.70
N GLU A 13 2.88 -8.37 -16.91
CA GLU A 13 2.34 -7.52 -15.85
C GLU A 13 1.62 -8.20 -14.67
N ILE A 14 2.38 -8.91 -13.83
CA ILE A 14 2.11 -8.81 -12.38
C ILE A 14 2.46 -7.36 -12.01
N GLY A 15 1.50 -6.46 -12.14
CA GLY A 15 1.68 -5.05 -11.79
C GLY A 15 2.24 -4.97 -10.37
N VAL A 16 3.32 -4.19 -10.18
CA VAL A 16 3.84 -3.94 -8.84
C VAL A 16 2.69 -3.30 -8.05
N PRO A 17 2.21 -3.92 -6.97
CA PRO A 17 1.07 -3.39 -6.24
C PRO A 17 1.44 -2.00 -5.74
N ILE A 18 0.60 -1.00 -6.00
CA ILE A 18 0.79 0.36 -5.50
C ILE A 18 0.35 0.45 -4.03
N CYS A 19 0.92 1.39 -3.28
CA CYS A 19 0.52 1.62 -1.89
C CYS A 19 -0.88 2.24 -1.84
N ILE A 20 -1.71 1.84 -0.87
CA ILE A 20 -3.10 2.34 -0.75
C ILE A 20 -3.13 3.87 -0.57
N TRP A 21 -2.16 4.42 0.17
CA TRP A 21 -2.04 5.86 0.39
C TRP A 21 -1.68 6.61 -0.90
N SER A 22 -0.95 5.96 -1.80
CA SER A 22 -0.65 6.52 -3.12
C SER A 22 -1.84 6.42 -4.06
N GLU A 23 -2.55 5.30 -4.02
CA GLU A 23 -3.79 5.10 -4.79
C GLU A 23 -4.88 6.08 -4.35
N ALA A 24 -4.98 6.35 -3.05
CA ALA A 24 -5.87 7.36 -2.48
C ALA A 24 -5.42 8.81 -2.73
N GLY A 25 -4.25 9.03 -3.36
CA GLY A 25 -3.72 10.37 -3.63
C GLY A 25 -3.20 11.13 -2.42
N VAL A 26 -3.06 10.45 -1.28
CA VAL A 26 -2.55 11.02 -0.04
C VAL A 26 -1.04 11.28 -0.12
N VAL A 27 -0.32 10.43 -0.86
CA VAL A 27 1.12 10.59 -1.10
C VAL A 27 1.43 10.45 -2.60
N SER A 28 2.47 11.13 -3.07
CA SER A 28 2.71 11.36 -4.51
C SER A 28 2.85 10.10 -5.37
N SER A 29 3.59 9.09 -4.91
CA SER A 29 3.66 7.77 -5.56
C SER A 29 4.58 6.84 -4.77
N ARG A 30 4.07 5.70 -4.34
CA ARG A 30 4.82 4.70 -3.58
C ARG A 30 4.37 3.30 -3.98
N SER A 31 5.34 2.41 -4.22
CA SER A 31 5.08 0.99 -4.44
C SER A 31 4.89 0.24 -3.12
N CYS A 32 4.03 -0.76 -3.12
CA CYS A 32 3.82 -1.64 -1.98
C CYS A 32 4.83 -2.78 -1.99
N THR A 33 5.63 -2.88 -0.92
CA THR A 33 6.63 -3.94 -0.75
C THR A 33 6.09 -5.16 -0.02
N ARG A 34 4.87 -5.08 0.52
CA ARG A 34 4.26 -6.06 1.43
C ARG A 34 3.05 -6.77 0.83
N ARG A 35 2.88 -6.78 -0.50
CA ARG A 35 1.72 -7.39 -1.19
C ARG A 35 0.36 -6.94 -0.61
N LEU A 36 0.21 -5.62 -0.41
CA LEU A 36 -1.00 -5.00 0.14
C LEU A 36 -1.33 -5.36 1.61
N GLU A 37 -0.39 -5.97 2.34
CA GLU A 37 -0.51 -6.21 3.78
C GLU A 37 -0.20 -4.91 4.57
N CYS A 38 -1.10 -3.93 4.45
CA CYS A 38 -0.95 -2.59 5.04
C CYS A 38 -0.95 -2.61 6.57
N GLU A 39 -1.74 -3.49 7.19
CA GLU A 39 -1.80 -3.68 8.66
C GLU A 39 -0.43 -3.91 9.32
N ARG A 40 0.51 -4.54 8.60
CA ARG A 40 1.89 -4.81 9.06
C ARG A 40 2.92 -3.90 8.39
N CYS A 41 2.48 -2.89 7.65
CA CYS A 41 3.36 -1.94 6.99
C CYS A 41 3.69 -0.80 7.95
N LEU A 42 4.97 -0.62 8.25
CA LEU A 42 5.44 0.48 9.10
C LEU A 42 5.01 1.86 8.54
N PHE A 43 4.91 1.97 7.22
CA PHE A 43 4.43 3.20 6.58
C PHE A 43 2.96 3.49 6.89
N ASP A 44 2.12 2.45 6.89
CA ASP A 44 0.70 2.57 7.22
C ASP A 44 0.52 2.94 8.70
N GLN A 45 1.27 2.29 9.60
CA GLN A 45 1.28 2.60 11.02
C GLN A 45 1.70 4.06 11.29
N ASN A 46 2.77 4.52 10.64
CA ASN A 46 3.23 5.91 10.77
C ASN A 46 2.24 6.91 10.17
N MET A 47 1.57 6.57 9.06
CA MET A 47 0.53 7.43 8.50
C MET A 47 -0.65 7.53 9.48
N MET A 48 -1.16 6.41 9.97
CA MET A 48 -2.22 6.37 10.97
C MET A 48 -1.88 7.22 12.20
N ASP A 49 -0.65 7.10 12.70
CA ASP A 49 -0.13 7.90 13.82
C ASP A 49 -0.09 9.40 13.48
N PHE A 50 0.47 9.76 12.32
CA PHE A 50 0.51 11.14 11.84
C PHE A 50 -0.89 11.74 11.70
N TYR A 51 -1.86 11.02 11.13
CA TYR A 51 -3.23 11.50 11.01
C TYR A 51 -3.92 11.66 12.36
N ALA A 52 -3.69 10.71 13.29
CA ALA A 52 -4.24 10.76 14.64
C ALA A 52 -3.78 12.01 15.40
N TYR A 53 -2.52 12.42 15.25
CA TYR A 53 -1.98 13.59 15.94
C TYR A 53 -2.14 14.92 15.21
N ASN A 54 -2.06 14.92 13.86
CA ASN A 54 -2.03 16.17 13.10
C ASN A 54 -3.37 16.57 12.47
N ILE A 55 -4.27 15.64 12.18
CA ILE A 55 -5.49 15.94 11.38
C ILE A 55 -6.76 15.90 12.21
N THR A 56 -6.76 15.18 13.34
CA THR A 56 -7.87 15.19 14.29
C THR A 56 -7.63 16.18 15.43
N PRO A 57 -8.38 17.29 15.52
CA PRO A 57 -8.61 17.97 16.79
C PRO A 57 -9.63 17.14 17.57
N LEU A 58 -9.28 15.92 17.94
CA LEU A 58 -10.05 15.17 18.93
C LEU A 58 -9.37 15.38 20.28
N PRO A 59 -10.13 15.75 21.32
CA PRO A 59 -9.56 15.97 22.64
C PRO A 59 -8.80 14.69 22.99
N ALA A 60 -7.56 14.85 23.44
CA ALA A 60 -6.81 13.77 24.06
C ALA A 60 -7.77 13.09 25.03
N VAL A 61 -8.33 11.94 24.63
CA VAL A 61 -9.07 11.10 25.55
C VAL A 61 -8.01 10.70 26.56
N PRO A 62 -8.10 11.15 27.82
CA PRO A 62 -7.19 10.63 28.81
C PRO A 62 -7.43 9.13 28.81
N THR A 63 -6.36 8.36 28.61
CA THR A 63 -6.41 6.93 28.89
C THR A 63 -7.09 6.78 30.24
N ALA A 64 -8.20 6.04 30.26
CA ALA A 64 -8.98 5.84 31.46
C ALA A 64 -8.08 5.29 32.58
N ALA A 65 -8.39 5.75 33.79
CA ALA A 65 -7.67 5.58 35.06
C ALA A 65 -7.20 4.16 35.40
#